data_AF-A0A924EM28-F1
#
_entry.id   AF-A0A924EM28-F1
#
_cell.length_a   1.000
_cell.length_b   1.000
_cell.length_c   1.000
_cell.angle_alpha   90.00
_cell.angle_beta   90.00
_cell.angle_gamma   90.00
#
_symmetry.space_group_name_H-M   'P 1'
#
loop_
_entity.id
_entity.type
_entity.pdbx_description
1 polymer ?
#
loop_
_entity_poly.entity_id
_entity_poly.type
_entity_poly.pdbx_seq_one_letter_code
_entity_poly.pdbx_strand_id
1 'polypeptide(L)'
;MKTHFIAIGGSAMHNLAIALKDKGFEVTGSDDAIFEPSKSRLFKNDILPTELGWFSEKITSNLDAVILGMHAHADNPELARAKELGLKIYSYPEFLYEQSKNKTRVVIGGSHGKTTITSMILHVLNFH
;
A
#
# COMPACT_ATOMS: atom_id res chain seq x y z
N MET A 1 -11.07 -5.17 7.14
CA MET A 1 -10.46 -5.76 5.92
C MET A 1 -9.01 -6.08 6.25
N LYS A 2 -8.54 -7.27 5.91
CA LYS A 2 -7.16 -7.73 6.11
C LYS A 2 -6.41 -7.66 4.79
N THR A 3 -5.36 -6.85 4.75
CA THR A 3 -4.57 -6.63 3.54
C THR A 3 -3.11 -6.93 3.79
N HIS A 4 -2.49 -7.61 2.84
CA HIS A 4 -1.05 -7.85 2.84
C HIS A 4 -0.37 -7.07 1.71
N PHE A 5 0.69 -6.33 2.04
CA PHE A 5 1.48 -5.56 1.10
C PHE A 5 2.75 -6.30 0.72
N ILE A 6 2.94 -6.58 -0.56
CA ILE A 6 4.23 -7.05 -1.09
C ILE A 6 5.02 -5.81 -1.54
N ALA A 7 6.23 -5.65 -1.01
CA ALA A 7 7.07 -4.44 -1.11
C ALA A 7 6.48 -3.21 -0.38
N ILE A 8 6.16 -3.39 0.91
CA ILE A 8 5.54 -2.35 1.76
C ILE A 8 6.42 -1.10 1.97
N GLY A 9 7.75 -1.24 1.87
CA GLY A 9 8.74 -0.19 2.10
C GLY A 9 8.81 0.88 1.00
N GLY A 10 8.18 0.64 -0.16
CA GLY A 10 8.12 1.59 -1.27
C GLY A 10 7.55 2.97 -0.85
N SER A 11 8.01 4.05 -1.50
CA SER A 11 7.65 5.43 -1.14
C SER A 11 6.14 5.70 -1.19
N ALA A 12 5.42 5.15 -2.15
CA ALA A 12 3.95 5.21 -2.21
C ALA A 12 3.28 4.14 -1.33
N MET A 13 3.90 2.95 -1.25
CA MET A 13 3.34 1.78 -0.56
C MET A 13 3.21 1.98 0.94
N HIS A 14 4.26 2.46 1.62
CA HIS A 14 4.20 2.67 3.06
C HIS A 14 3.17 3.73 3.45
N ASN A 15 3.03 4.79 2.64
CA ASN A 15 2.01 5.82 2.85
C ASN A 15 0.59 5.25 2.72
N LEU A 16 0.36 4.41 1.71
CA LEU A 16 -0.92 3.72 1.55
C LEU A 16 -1.19 2.76 2.70
N ALA A 17 -0.21 1.96 3.11
CA ALA A 17 -0.32 1.04 4.23
C ALA A 17 -0.71 1.76 5.53
N ILE A 18 -0.05 2.88 5.85
CA ILE A 18 -0.39 3.73 7.00
C ILE A 18 -1.81 4.27 6.87
N ALA A 19 -2.18 4.83 5.71
CA ALA A 19 -3.53 5.37 5.51
C ALA A 19 -4.64 4.29 5.65
N LEU A 20 -4.37 3.05 5.27
CA LEU A 20 -5.30 1.94 5.47
C LEU A 20 -5.38 1.50 6.94
N LYS A 21 -4.25 1.48 7.64
CA LYS A 21 -4.21 1.24 9.09
C LYS A 21 -5.04 2.27 9.83
N ASP A 22 -4.89 3.55 9.50
CA ASP A 22 -5.67 4.67 10.08
C ASP A 22 -7.17 4.55 9.78
N LYS A 23 -7.52 3.96 8.63
CA LYS A 23 -8.91 3.63 8.26
C LYS A 23 -9.47 2.40 9.00
N GLY A 24 -8.68 1.76 9.87
CA GLY A 24 -9.07 0.58 10.65
C GLY A 24 -8.86 -0.75 9.93
N PHE A 25 -8.02 -0.80 8.89
CA PHE A 25 -7.69 -2.06 8.21
C PHE A 25 -6.62 -2.81 9.00
N GLU A 26 -6.67 -4.14 8.96
CA GLU A 26 -5.56 -4.97 9.43
C GLU A 26 -4.52 -5.03 8.32
N VAL A 27 -3.42 -4.34 8.51
CA VAL A 27 -2.36 -4.21 7.51
C VAL A 27 -1.16 -5.02 7.94
N THR A 28 -0.69 -5.88 7.04
CA THR A 28 0.59 -6.58 7.13
C THR A 28 1.38 -6.32 5.86
N GLY A 29 2.67 -6.62 5.87
CA GLY A 29 3.46 -6.57 4.65
C GLY A 29 4.82 -7.22 4.80
N SER A 30 5.48 -7.31 3.65
CA SER A 30 6.79 -7.90 3.47
C SER A 30 7.60 -7.03 2.52
N ASP A 31 8.91 -7.04 2.70
CA ASP A 31 9.87 -6.30 1.89
C ASP A 31 11.27 -6.90 2.10
N ASP A 32 12.12 -6.87 1.08
CA ASP A 32 13.51 -7.31 1.18
C ASP A 32 14.38 -6.26 1.91
N ALA A 33 14.08 -4.97 1.74
CA ALA A 33 14.77 -3.91 2.43
C ALA A 33 13.91 -2.65 2.63
N ILE A 34 13.80 -2.21 3.89
CA ILE A 34 13.05 -1.00 4.24
C ILE A 34 14.00 0.08 4.75
N PHE A 35 14.08 1.18 4.00
CA PHE A 35 14.94 2.33 4.30
C PHE A 35 14.15 3.50 4.89
N GLU A 36 14.85 4.49 5.43
CA GLU A 36 14.24 5.76 5.83
C GLU A 36 13.76 6.55 4.59
N PRO A 37 12.63 7.28 4.66
CA PRO A 37 11.79 7.48 5.85
C PRO A 37 10.75 6.37 6.10
N SER A 38 10.62 5.39 5.20
CA SER A 38 9.58 4.35 5.29
C SER A 38 9.70 3.54 6.58
N LYS A 39 10.92 3.17 6.97
CA LYS A 39 11.18 2.34 8.16
C LYS A 39 10.64 2.97 9.44
N SER A 40 11.08 4.18 9.80
CA SER A 40 10.61 4.86 11.00
C SER A 40 9.10 5.15 10.96
N ARG A 41 8.53 5.43 9.79
CA ARG A 41 7.10 5.69 9.65
C ARG A 41 6.24 4.43 9.82
N LEU A 42 6.64 3.30 9.23
CA LEU A 42 5.97 2.02 9.44
C LEU A 42 6.08 1.57 10.90
N PHE A 43 7.24 1.78 11.53
CA PHE A 43 7.45 1.46 12.94
C PHE A 43 6.51 2.25 13.86
N LYS A 44 6.42 3.56 13.65
CA LYS A 44 5.53 4.45 14.43
C LYS A 44 4.04 4.11 14.31
N ASN A 45 3.64 3.37 13.28
CA ASN A 45 2.26 2.97 13.02
C ASN A 45 2.02 1.47 13.29
N ASP A 46 2.96 0.80 13.96
CA ASP A 46 2.88 -0.63 14.34
C ASP A 46 2.60 -1.57 13.15
N ILE A 47 3.15 -1.23 11.98
CA ILE A 47 3.01 -2.01 10.73
C ILE A 47 4.36 -2.26 10.04
N LEU A 48 5.48 -2.03 10.75
CA LEU A 48 6.79 -2.46 10.28
C LEU A 48 6.87 -4.00 10.35
N PRO A 49 7.27 -4.69 9.26
CA PRO A 49 7.51 -6.13 9.31
C PRO A 49 8.59 -6.47 10.34
N THR A 50 8.33 -7.49 11.15
CA THR A 50 9.30 -7.98 12.16
C THR A 50 10.51 -8.63 11.52
N GLU A 51 10.32 -9.26 10.36
CA GLU A 51 11.34 -9.93 9.57
C GLU A 51 11.28 -9.42 8.13
N LEU A 52 12.46 -9.17 7.55
CA LEU A 52 12.63 -8.80 6.15
C LEU A 52 12.76 -10.06 5.29
N GLY A 53 12.25 -9.98 4.06
CA GLY A 53 12.18 -11.10 3.12
C GLY A 53 10.76 -11.39 2.67
N TRP A 54 10.59 -12.54 2.02
CA TRP A 54 9.35 -12.98 1.38
C TRP A 54 8.94 -14.34 1.95
N PHE A 55 7.72 -14.44 2.50
CA PHE A 55 7.30 -15.57 3.31
C PHE A 55 5.92 -16.06 2.87
N SER A 56 5.87 -17.14 2.10
CA SER A 56 4.62 -17.73 1.59
C SER A 56 3.59 -18.02 2.70
N GLU A 57 4.08 -18.38 3.88
CA GLU A 57 3.32 -18.69 5.09
C GLU A 57 2.58 -17.48 5.68
N LYS A 58 3.02 -16.24 5.37
CA LYS A 58 2.29 -15.02 5.74
C LYS A 58 1.06 -14.81 4.86
N ILE A 59 0.92 -15.55 3.76
CA ILE A 59 -0.21 -15.48 2.84
C ILE A 59 -1.21 -16.58 3.18
N THR A 60 -2.26 -16.14 3.86
CA THR A 60 -3.32 -17.00 4.40
C THR A 60 -4.67 -16.70 3.76
N SER A 61 -5.58 -17.67 3.78
CA SER A 61 -6.91 -17.54 3.16
C SER A 61 -7.85 -16.55 3.86
N ASN A 62 -7.48 -16.07 5.05
CA ASN A 62 -8.22 -15.03 5.78
C ASN A 62 -7.85 -13.60 5.33
N LEU A 63 -6.90 -13.44 4.39
CA LEU A 63 -6.62 -12.16 3.76
C LEU A 63 -7.75 -11.80 2.80
N ASP A 64 -8.21 -10.56 2.84
CA ASP A 64 -9.21 -10.06 1.89
C ASP A 64 -8.58 -9.65 0.56
N ALA A 65 -7.33 -9.16 0.60
CA ALA A 65 -6.58 -8.76 -0.59
C ALA A 65 -5.06 -8.72 -0.36
N VAL A 66 -4.32 -8.88 -1.46
CA VAL A 66 -2.87 -8.63 -1.56
C VAL A 66 -2.65 -7.41 -2.45
N ILE A 67 -1.82 -6.46 -2.00
CA ILE A 67 -1.50 -5.23 -2.72
C ILE A 67 -0.03 -5.27 -3.13
N LEU A 68 0.21 -5.19 -4.43
CA LEU A 68 1.53 -5.30 -5.04
C LEU A 68 2.16 -3.92 -5.25
N GLY A 69 3.35 -3.73 -4.67
CA GLY A 69 4.24 -2.64 -5.02
C GLY A 69 4.93 -2.90 -6.36
N MET A 70 5.45 -1.82 -6.98
CA MET A 70 6.08 -1.88 -8.30
C MET A 70 7.34 -2.77 -8.36
N HIS A 71 7.97 -3.05 -7.21
CA HIS A 71 9.16 -3.88 -7.09
C HIS A 71 8.85 -5.35 -6.75
N ALA A 72 7.58 -5.75 -6.73
CA ALA A 72 7.22 -7.16 -6.53
C ALA A 72 7.59 -7.97 -7.79
N HIS A 73 8.62 -8.80 -7.68
CA HIS A 73 9.06 -9.67 -8.77
C HIS A 73 8.04 -10.80 -9.05
N ALA A 74 8.00 -11.27 -10.30
CA ALA A 74 7.03 -12.29 -10.73
C ALA A 74 7.23 -13.66 -10.06
N ASP A 75 8.44 -13.94 -9.59
CA ASP A 75 8.87 -15.12 -8.86
C ASP A 75 8.71 -14.98 -7.33
N ASN A 76 8.07 -13.90 -6.85
CA ASN A 76 7.83 -13.71 -5.43
C ASN A 76 6.95 -14.84 -4.86
N PRO A 77 7.40 -15.57 -3.82
CA PRO A 77 6.68 -16.72 -3.28
C PRO A 77 5.32 -16.34 -2.65
N GLU A 78 5.19 -15.13 -2.13
CA GLU A 78 3.93 -14.61 -1.57
C GLU A 78 2.90 -14.36 -2.69
N LEU A 79 3.35 -13.84 -3.83
CA LEU A 79 2.51 -13.64 -5.00
C LEU A 79 2.03 -14.97 -5.59
N ALA A 80 2.92 -15.95 -5.70
CA ALA A 80 2.55 -17.30 -6.14
C ALA A 80 1.49 -17.90 -5.20
N ARG A 81 1.72 -17.82 -3.89
CA ARG A 81 0.78 -18.34 -2.89
C ARG A 81 -0.58 -17.62 -2.92
N ALA A 82 -0.59 -16.30 -3.10
CA ALA A 82 -1.82 -15.53 -3.21
C ALA A 82 -2.67 -15.97 -4.41
N LYS A 83 -2.02 -16.28 -5.55
CA LYS A 83 -2.68 -16.82 -6.75
C LYS A 83 -3.25 -18.21 -6.50
N GLU A 84 -2.48 -19.10 -5.87
CA GLU A 84 -2.95 -20.46 -5.53
C GLU A 84 -4.19 -20.45 -4.64
N LEU A 85 -4.24 -19.52 -3.68
CA LEU A 85 -5.37 -19.35 -2.78
C LEU A 85 -6.56 -18.59 -3.40
N GLY A 86 -6.42 -18.09 -4.63
CA GLY A 86 -7.47 -17.31 -5.30
C GLY A 86 -7.75 -15.96 -4.63
N LEU A 87 -6.78 -15.40 -3.92
CA LEU A 87 -6.92 -14.10 -3.27
C LEU A 87 -7.07 -12.97 -4.30
N LYS A 88 -7.75 -11.90 -3.91
CA LYS A 88 -7.78 -10.68 -4.71
C LYS A 88 -6.41 -10.03 -4.69
N ILE A 89 -5.83 -9.86 -5.88
CA ILE A 89 -4.52 -9.24 -6.04
C ILE A 89 -4.73 -7.92 -6.77
N TYR A 90 -4.23 -6.84 -6.19
CA TYR A 90 -4.29 -5.50 -6.78
C TYR A 90 -2.89 -4.95 -6.94
N SER A 91 -2.62 -4.28 -8.07
CA SER A 91 -1.55 -3.29 -8.11
C SER A 91 -1.93 -2.06 -7.28
N TYR A 92 -0.93 -1.28 -6.86
CA TYR A 92 -1.15 0.02 -6.20
C TYR A 92 -2.23 0.91 -6.88
N PRO A 93 -2.16 1.19 -8.20
CA PRO A 93 -3.16 2.05 -8.85
C PRO A 93 -4.55 1.41 -8.91
N GLU A 94 -4.66 0.10 -9.11
CA GLU A 94 -5.95 -0.61 -9.09
C GLU A 94 -6.60 -0.53 -7.71
N PHE A 95 -5.82 -0.73 -6.65
CA PHE A 95 -6.33 -0.62 -5.29
C PHE A 95 -6.79 0.81 -4.98
N LEU A 96 -6.03 1.82 -5.39
CA LEU A 96 -6.41 3.23 -5.23
C LEU A 96 -7.71 3.56 -5.98
N TYR A 97 -7.88 3.01 -7.19
CA TYR A 97 -9.13 3.12 -7.93
C TYR A 97 -10.29 2.48 -7.16
N GLU A 98 -10.15 1.25 -6.67
CA GLU A 98 -11.18 0.56 -5.90
C GLU A 98 -11.59 1.34 -4.63
N GLN A 99 -10.63 1.94 -3.93
CA GLN A 99 -10.91 2.75 -2.73
C GLN A 99 -11.57 4.11 -3.03
N SER A 100 -11.50 4.58 -4.27
CA SER A 100 -12.00 5.89 -4.70
C SER A 100 -13.17 5.83 -5.67
N LYS A 101 -13.61 4.64 -6.11
CA LYS A 101 -14.65 4.47 -7.13
C LYS A 101 -15.96 5.20 -6.85
N ASN A 102 -16.35 5.26 -5.58
CA ASN A 102 -17.60 5.91 -5.11
C ASN A 102 -17.35 7.29 -4.48
N LYS A 103 -16.19 7.91 -4.76
CA LYS A 103 -15.82 9.23 -4.23
C LYS A 103 -15.70 10.24 -5.37
N THR A 104 -15.84 11.51 -5.04
CA THR A 104 -15.39 12.60 -5.92
C THR A 104 -13.89 12.49 -6.08
N ARG A 105 -13.42 12.37 -7.32
CA ARG A 105 -12.00 12.22 -7.66
C ARG A 105 -11.51 13.48 -8.35
N VAL A 106 -10.50 14.11 -7.76
CA VAL A 106 -9.79 15.25 -8.35
C VAL A 106 -8.43 14.74 -8.84
N VAL A 107 -8.19 14.81 -10.14
CA VAL A 107 -6.95 14.31 -10.77
C VAL A 107 -6.16 15.51 -11.31
N ILE A 108 -4.94 15.67 -10.82
CA ILE A 108 -4.04 16.76 -11.22
C ILE A 108 -3.00 16.20 -12.20
N GLY A 109 -3.22 16.43 -13.50
CA GLY A 109 -2.30 16.06 -14.57
C GLY A 109 -1.26 17.15 -14.89
N GLY A 110 -0.28 16.81 -15.73
CA GLY A 110 0.70 17.76 -16.29
C GLY A 110 2.16 17.44 -15.96
N SER A 111 3.11 18.04 -16.69
CA SER A 111 4.54 17.76 -16.50
C SER A 111 5.11 18.39 -15.23
N HIS A 112 4.65 19.60 -14.88
CA HIS A 112 5.14 20.38 -13.74
C HIS A 112 3.99 20.85 -12.83
N GLY A 113 4.29 21.22 -11.59
CA GLY A 113 3.32 21.85 -10.67
C GLY A 113 2.31 20.92 -9.98
N LYS A 114 2.22 19.64 -10.36
CA LYS A 114 1.25 18.67 -9.81
C LYS A 114 1.22 18.64 -8.27
N THR A 115 2.37 18.45 -7.64
CA THR A 115 2.48 18.35 -6.18
C THR A 115 2.08 19.65 -5.49
N THR A 116 2.55 20.79 -6.00
CA THR A 116 2.22 22.12 -5.45
C THR A 116 0.72 22.40 -5.53
N ILE A 117 0.11 22.17 -6.70
CA ILE A 117 -1.33 22.37 -6.89
C ILE A 117 -2.13 21.43 -5.98
N THR A 118 -1.71 20.17 -5.85
CA THR A 118 -2.33 19.21 -4.92
C THR A 118 -2.28 19.74 -3.49
N SER A 119 -1.14 20.24 -3.03
CA SER A 119 -1.00 20.82 -1.68
C SER A 119 -1.88 22.05 -1.47
N MET A 120 -2.01 22.93 -2.49
CA MET A 120 -2.88 24.11 -2.41
C MET A 120 -4.36 23.71 -2.29
N ILE A 121 -4.81 22.73 -3.08
CA ILE A 121 -6.18 22.21 -3.01
C ILE A 121 -6.44 21.62 -1.62
N LEU A 122 -5.53 20.76 -1.13
CA LEU A 122 -5.66 20.16 0.20
C LEU A 122 -5.68 21.22 1.32
N HIS A 123 -4.86 22.26 1.22
CA HIS A 123 -4.84 23.36 2.18
C HIS A 123 -6.19 24.07 2.26
N VAL A 124 -6.76 24.45 1.11
CA VAL A 124 -8.07 25.13 1.06
C VAL A 124 -9.19 24.22 1.59
N LEU A 125 -9.18 22.94 1.25
CA LEU A 125 -10.18 21.97 1.73
C LEU A 125 -10.11 21.71 3.24
N ASN A 126 -8.97 21.91 3.88
CA ASN A 126 -8.80 21.70 5.32
C ASN A 126 -9.42 22.81 6.19
N PHE A 127 -9.88 23.91 5.58
CA PHE A 127 -10.61 25.00 6.27
C PHE A 127 -12.13 24.96 6.05
N HIS A 128 -12.63 23.86 5.48
CA HIS A 128 -14.05 23.55 5.32
C HIS A 128 -14.45 22.37 6.22
#